data_AF-A0A8R7UBM3-F1
#
_entry.id   AF-A0A8R7UBM3-F1
#
_cell.length_a   1.000
_cell.length_b   1.000
_cell.length_c   1.000
_cell.angle_alpha   90.00
_cell.angle_beta   90.00
_cell.angle_gamma   90.00
#
_symmetry.space_group_name_H-M   'P 1'
#
loop_
_entity.id
_entity.type
_entity.pdbx_description
1 polymer ?
#
loop_
_entity_poly.entity_id
_entity_poly.type
_entity_poly.pdbx_seq_one_letter_code
_entity_poly.pdbx_strand_id
1 'polypeptide(L)'
;MTPRRSLLVSKLAHIAPDLGLAMDFRATLCPRHPDVFTFANTSHGHALRLVDPPPPPPSPLPPPLRPAVRPDRLIDRPRRFPHLPLRRGLNLRRAHRDYLIRFHSLPEASPFEPLEEGASAEMAERRACAVVREVLAMTVEKRTLVDHLTHFRRDFGLPNRLRALLVRHPELFYVSIKGVRHSAFLVEAFDDEGRLLVEDGMLVGRDRLEELVREGKKIRRARKKGVFPVDGDSDEDDEEYDNVAEGSSELDGDFGDLFEEDSVAGEDWNEVGDGGGIEGDGDDEDDPEADAMEEFWVKKAAEEGLVDSGTEHDVW
;
A
#
# COMPACT_ATOMS: atom_id res chain seq x y z
N MET A 1 8.65 13.65 11.83
CA MET A 1 8.71 13.29 10.39
C MET A 1 9.71 14.21 9.70
N THR A 2 10.66 13.62 8.96
CA THR A 2 11.89 14.20 8.41
C THR A 2 12.83 14.90 9.41
N PRO A 3 14.09 14.47 9.56
CA PRO A 3 15.05 15.12 10.47
C PRO A 3 15.36 16.57 10.09
N ARG A 4 15.09 16.94 8.82
CA ARG A 4 15.35 18.28 8.27
C ARG A 4 14.10 19.14 8.10
N ARG A 5 12.91 18.65 8.48
CA ARG A 5 11.60 19.32 8.27
C ARG A 5 11.44 19.86 6.85
N SER A 6 12.00 19.15 5.88
CA SER A 6 12.07 19.58 4.49
C SER A 6 11.91 18.39 3.56
N LEU A 7 11.09 18.54 2.52
CA LEU A 7 10.84 17.54 1.49
C LEU A 7 11.12 18.14 0.12
N LEU A 8 11.79 17.39 -0.75
CA LEU A 8 12.04 17.85 -2.13
C LEU A 8 10.73 17.95 -2.90
N VAL A 9 10.55 19.07 -3.62
CA VAL A 9 9.33 19.34 -4.40
C VAL A 9 9.20 18.37 -5.57
N SER A 10 10.32 17.92 -6.14
CA SER A 10 10.35 16.88 -7.18
C SER A 10 9.78 15.57 -6.67
N LYS A 11 10.13 15.15 -5.44
CA LYS A 11 9.57 13.95 -4.82
C LYS A 11 8.07 14.08 -4.56
N LEU A 12 7.65 15.22 -4.01
CA LEU A 12 6.24 15.52 -3.74
C LEU A 12 5.39 15.46 -5.01
N ALA A 13 5.93 15.84 -6.16
CA ALA A 13 5.20 15.80 -7.42
C ALA A 13 4.72 14.39 -7.82
N HIS A 14 5.40 13.32 -7.38
CA HIS A 14 4.97 11.95 -7.69
C HIS A 14 3.74 11.52 -6.89
N ILE A 15 3.65 11.93 -5.62
CA ILE A 15 2.52 11.59 -4.73
C ILE A 15 1.43 12.68 -4.74
N ALA A 16 1.71 13.85 -5.33
CA ALA A 16 0.78 14.99 -5.40
C ALA A 16 -0.62 14.63 -5.95
N PRO A 17 -0.77 13.81 -7.01
CA PRO A 17 -2.09 13.41 -7.49
C PRO A 17 -2.87 12.59 -6.44
N ASP A 18 -2.18 11.69 -5.73
CA ASP A 18 -2.79 10.86 -4.68
C ASP A 18 -3.25 11.71 -3.49
N LEU A 19 -2.54 12.80 -3.20
CA LEU A 19 -2.88 13.79 -2.16
C LEU A 19 -3.93 14.82 -2.61
N GLY A 20 -4.36 14.77 -3.88
CA GLY A 20 -5.31 15.75 -4.44
C GLY A 20 -4.73 17.16 -4.59
N LEU A 21 -3.40 17.30 -4.67
CA LEU A 21 -2.77 18.59 -4.91
C LEU A 21 -3.00 19.03 -6.35
N ALA A 22 -3.25 20.34 -6.54
CA ALA A 22 -3.39 20.93 -7.86
C ALA A 22 -2.10 20.79 -8.69
N MET A 23 -2.20 20.77 -10.02
CA MET A 23 -1.03 20.63 -10.90
C MET A 23 0.01 21.74 -10.71
N ASP A 24 -0.45 22.92 -10.31
CA ASP A 24 0.34 24.12 -10.04
C ASP A 24 0.73 24.28 -8.57
N PHE A 25 0.64 23.22 -7.75
CA PHE A 25 0.94 23.26 -6.31
C PHE A 25 2.31 23.88 -6.00
N ARG A 26 3.27 23.76 -6.92
CA ARG A 26 4.61 24.37 -6.77
C ARG A 26 4.56 25.89 -6.67
N ALA A 27 3.62 26.53 -7.34
CA ALA A 27 3.44 27.98 -7.32
C ALA A 27 2.43 28.42 -6.27
N THR A 28 1.41 27.60 -5.97
CA THR A 28 0.26 28.00 -5.14
C THR A 28 0.39 27.63 -3.67
N LEU A 29 1.16 26.60 -3.31
CA LEU A 29 1.15 26.04 -1.95
C LEU A 29 1.75 27.00 -0.91
N CYS A 30 2.91 27.61 -1.17
CA CYS A 30 3.52 28.58 -0.24
C CYS A 30 2.75 29.90 -0.16
N PRO A 31 2.27 30.51 -1.27
CA PRO A 31 1.44 31.72 -1.17
C PRO A 31 0.12 31.52 -0.44
N ARG A 32 -0.49 30.33 -0.53
CA ARG A 32 -1.75 30.01 0.16
C ARG A 32 -1.55 29.65 1.64
N HIS A 33 -0.38 29.11 1.98
CA HIS A 33 -0.05 28.68 3.35
C HIS A 33 1.33 29.19 3.79
N PRO A 34 1.52 30.52 3.85
CA PRO A 34 2.81 31.13 4.19
C PRO A 34 3.20 30.94 5.67
N ASP A 35 2.21 30.65 6.51
CA ASP A 35 2.33 30.35 7.93
C ASP A 35 2.84 28.92 8.20
N VAL A 36 2.66 28.01 7.25
CA VAL A 36 3.04 26.60 7.40
C VAL A 36 4.29 26.26 6.59
N PHE A 37 4.40 26.76 5.36
CA PHE A 37 5.43 26.33 4.41
C PHE A 37 6.29 27.47 3.87
N THR A 38 7.58 27.18 3.67
CA THR A 38 8.56 28.03 3.00
C THR A 38 9.33 27.23 1.96
N PHE A 39 9.73 27.89 0.87
CA PHE A 39 10.64 27.27 -0.10
C PHE A 39 12.10 27.47 0.33
N ALA A 40 12.84 26.37 0.32
CA ALA A 40 14.28 26.36 0.54
C ALA A 40 14.98 25.81 -0.71
N ASN A 41 16.05 26.48 -1.14
CA ASN A 41 16.89 25.94 -2.19
C ASN A 41 17.92 24.99 -1.57
N THR A 42 17.96 23.74 -2.02
CA THR A 42 18.92 22.73 -1.59
C THR A 42 19.84 22.36 -2.75
N SER A 43 20.96 21.70 -2.48
CA SER A 43 21.85 21.21 -3.54
C SER A 43 21.19 20.24 -4.52
N HIS A 44 20.07 19.64 -4.13
CA HIS A 44 19.30 18.68 -4.94
C HIS A 44 18.04 19.32 -5.57
N GLY A 45 17.91 20.66 -5.50
CA GLY A 45 16.79 21.42 -6.03
C GLY A 45 15.90 22.07 -4.96
N HIS A 46 14.72 22.51 -5.38
CA HIS A 46 13.75 23.17 -4.50
C HIS A 46 13.14 22.17 -3.49
N ALA A 47 13.18 22.53 -2.22
CA ALA A 47 12.56 21.80 -1.13
C ALA A 47 11.47 22.65 -0.47
N LEU A 48 10.37 22.01 -0.11
CA LEU A 48 9.36 22.54 0.76
C LEU A 48 9.80 22.32 2.20
N ARG A 49 9.96 23.40 2.96
CA ARG A 49 10.37 23.39 4.36
C ARG A 49 9.23 23.93 5.24
N LEU A 50 9.08 23.36 6.43
CA LEU A 50 8.18 23.90 7.44
C LEU A 50 8.71 25.24 7.99
N VAL A 51 7.83 26.20 8.28
CA VAL A 51 8.20 27.48 8.90
C VAL A 51 8.80 27.26 10.30
N ASP A 52 9.72 28.12 10.72
CA ASP A 52 10.25 28.18 12.08
C ASP A 52 9.68 29.43 12.81
N PRO A 53 9.04 29.28 13.99
CA PRO A 53 8.77 28.04 14.71
C PRO A 53 7.73 27.15 14.03
N PRO A 54 7.82 25.82 14.16
CA PRO A 54 6.91 24.90 13.52
C PRO A 54 5.49 25.04 14.09
N PRO A 55 4.44 24.93 13.26
CA PRO A 55 3.08 24.76 13.76
C PRO A 55 2.97 23.48 14.61
N PRO A 56 2.02 23.43 15.56
CA PRO A 56 1.78 22.23 16.35
C PRO A 56 1.41 21.05 15.43
N PRO A 57 1.92 19.84 15.69
CA PRO A 57 1.58 18.68 14.88
C PRO A 57 0.08 18.39 14.96
N PRO A 58 -0.55 17.89 13.89
CA PRO A 58 -1.93 17.45 13.95
C PRO A 58 -2.06 16.27 14.93
N SER A 59 -3.27 16.08 15.46
CA SER A 59 -3.57 14.88 16.24
C SER A 59 -3.39 13.64 15.36
N PRO A 60 -2.67 12.60 15.81
CA PRO A 60 -2.57 11.36 15.06
C PRO A 60 -3.94 10.73 14.89
N LEU A 61 -4.09 9.90 13.85
CA LEU A 61 -5.29 9.14 13.63
C LEU A 61 -5.61 8.30 14.87
N PRO A 62 -6.88 8.30 15.32
CA PRO A 62 -7.28 7.46 16.44
C PRO A 62 -6.92 6.02 16.12
N PRO A 63 -6.53 5.16 17.07
CA PRO A 63 -6.19 3.77 16.75
C PRO A 63 -7.29 3.11 15.92
N PRO A 64 -6.94 2.21 14.99
CA PRO A 64 -7.91 1.61 14.08
C PRO A 64 -9.10 1.10 14.86
N LEU A 65 -10.28 1.57 14.46
CA LEU A 65 -11.52 1.43 15.20
C LEU A 65 -11.64 -0.01 15.69
N ARG A 66 -11.37 -0.21 16.99
CA ARG A 66 -11.86 -1.40 17.68
C ARG A 66 -13.36 -1.33 17.46
N PRO A 67 -13.99 -2.28 16.75
CA PRO A 67 -15.42 -2.22 16.50
C PRO A 67 -16.08 -1.89 17.83
N ALA A 68 -16.71 -0.70 17.87
CA ALA A 68 -17.26 -0.16 19.09
C ALA A 68 -18.03 -1.29 19.73
N VAL A 69 -17.68 -1.57 20.98
CA VAL A 69 -18.45 -2.44 21.85
C VAL A 69 -19.89 -2.04 21.63
N ARG A 70 -20.70 -2.89 20.97
CA ARG A 70 -22.14 -2.70 21.04
C ARG A 70 -22.42 -2.71 22.54
N PRO A 71 -22.97 -1.63 23.11
CA PRO A 71 -23.27 -1.58 24.54
C PRO A 71 -24.40 -2.56 24.92
N ASP A 72 -24.81 -3.46 24.03
CA ASP A 72 -25.72 -4.57 24.30
C ASP A 72 -25.12 -5.68 25.18
N ARG A 73 -23.89 -5.51 25.69
CA ARG A 73 -23.40 -6.38 26.76
C ARG A 73 -23.83 -5.80 28.10
N LEU A 74 -24.78 -6.48 28.74
CA LEU A 74 -25.27 -6.24 30.10
C LEU A 74 -24.15 -6.23 31.18
N ILE A 75 -22.93 -6.66 30.82
CA ILE A 75 -21.78 -6.75 31.72
C ILE A 75 -20.57 -6.15 31.02
N ASP A 76 -20.05 -5.07 31.59
CA ASP A 76 -18.85 -4.37 31.17
C ASP A 76 -17.60 -5.16 31.59
N ARG A 77 -17.50 -6.41 31.09
CA ARG A 77 -16.35 -7.28 31.34
C ARG A 77 -15.37 -7.13 30.17
N PRO A 78 -14.12 -6.70 30.41
CA PRO A 78 -13.11 -6.70 29.37
C PRO A 78 -13.01 -8.12 28.80
N ARG A 79 -12.93 -8.24 27.47
CA ARG A 79 -12.86 -9.53 26.80
C ARG A 79 -11.64 -10.30 27.34
N ARG A 80 -11.87 -11.54 27.78
CA ARG A 80 -10.84 -12.43 28.35
C ARG A 80 -9.70 -12.75 27.36
N PHE A 81 -9.93 -12.54 26.06
CA PHE A 81 -8.96 -12.80 25.01
C PHE A 81 -8.84 -11.59 24.08
N PRO A 82 -7.60 -11.13 23.78
CA PRO A 82 -7.37 -10.10 22.79
C PRO A 82 -7.85 -10.59 21.42
N HIS A 83 -8.60 -9.74 20.72
CA HIS A 83 -9.14 -10.05 19.40
C HIS A 83 -8.49 -9.14 18.37
N LEU A 84 -7.98 -9.75 17.30
CA LEU A 84 -7.42 -9.04 16.15
C LEU A 84 -8.57 -8.73 15.16
N PRO A 85 -8.87 -7.46 14.87
CA PRO A 85 -9.88 -7.10 13.89
C PRO A 85 -9.35 -7.41 12.48
N LEU A 86 -9.79 -8.54 11.91
CA LEU A 86 -9.50 -8.91 10.53
C LEU A 86 -10.75 -8.74 9.68
N ARG A 87 -10.56 -8.39 8.41
CA ARG A 87 -11.61 -8.43 7.38
C ARG A 87 -12.16 -9.85 7.25
N ARG A 88 -13.43 -9.96 6.85
CA ARG A 88 -14.07 -11.25 6.59
C ARG A 88 -13.30 -12.02 5.51
N GLY A 89 -13.13 -13.33 5.72
CA GLY A 89 -12.43 -14.21 4.78
C GLY A 89 -10.90 -14.20 4.90
N LEU A 90 -10.31 -13.35 5.76
CA LEU A 90 -8.87 -13.37 6.01
C LEU A 90 -8.54 -14.29 7.19
N ASN A 91 -7.93 -15.44 6.88
CA ASN A 91 -7.47 -16.41 7.87
C ASN A 91 -5.94 -16.35 8.00
N LEU A 92 -5.45 -16.00 9.18
CA LEU A 92 -4.02 -16.00 9.48
C LEU A 92 -3.60 -17.28 10.20
N ARG A 93 -2.38 -17.75 9.94
CA ARG A 93 -1.75 -18.80 10.74
C ARG A 93 -1.68 -18.37 12.20
N ARG A 94 -1.80 -19.32 13.13
CA ARG A 94 -1.83 -19.06 14.58
C ARG A 94 -0.63 -18.23 15.05
N ALA A 95 0.58 -18.59 14.62
CA ALA A 95 1.80 -17.86 14.98
C ALA A 95 1.77 -16.38 14.56
N HIS A 96 1.30 -16.09 13.33
CA HIS A 96 1.19 -14.72 12.82
C HIS A 96 0.10 -13.95 13.57
N ARG A 97 -1.03 -14.59 13.85
CA ARG A 97 -2.09 -13.99 14.68
C ARG A 97 -1.59 -13.63 16.08
N ASP A 98 -0.86 -14.53 16.74
CA ASP A 98 -0.32 -14.30 18.07
C ASP A 98 0.74 -13.20 18.06
N TYR A 99 1.56 -13.12 17.00
CA TYR A 99 2.47 -12.00 16.78
C TYR A 99 1.72 -10.66 16.67
N LEU A 100 0.66 -10.57 15.86
CA LEU A 100 -0.10 -9.32 15.69
C LEU A 100 -0.80 -8.90 16.99
N ILE A 101 -1.30 -9.87 17.77
CA ILE A 101 -1.85 -9.61 19.10
C ILE A 101 -0.79 -8.98 20.02
N ARG A 102 0.43 -9.52 20.06
CA ARG A 102 1.54 -8.93 20.82
C ARG A 102 1.93 -7.55 20.28
N PHE A 103 1.99 -7.40 18.96
CA PHE A 103 2.31 -6.14 18.31
C PHE A 103 1.35 -5.00 18.69
N HIS A 104 0.05 -5.27 18.72
CA HIS A 104 -0.94 -4.29 19.18
C HIS A 104 -0.88 -4.01 20.69
N SER A 105 -0.31 -4.92 21.48
CA SER A 105 -0.13 -4.71 22.92
C SER A 105 1.01 -3.75 23.27
N LEU A 106 1.90 -3.44 22.32
CA LEU A 106 2.99 -2.47 22.52
C LEU A 106 2.43 -1.05 22.82
N PRO A 107 3.26 -0.13 23.33
CA PRO A 107 2.87 1.28 23.48
C PRO A 107 2.58 1.94 22.13
N GLU A 108 1.60 2.84 22.08
CA GLU A 108 1.34 3.64 20.87
C GLU A 108 2.53 4.54 20.55
N ALA A 109 3.00 4.47 19.32
CA ALA A 109 4.11 5.28 18.83
C ALA A 109 3.55 6.48 18.07
N SER A 110 3.99 7.69 18.43
CA SER A 110 3.64 8.90 17.70
C SER A 110 4.25 8.87 16.28
N PRO A 111 3.46 9.04 15.20
CA PRO A 111 3.99 9.06 13.84
C PRO A 111 4.84 10.32 13.57
N PHE A 112 4.55 11.42 14.26
CA PHE A 112 5.19 12.71 14.03
C PHE A 112 6.52 12.85 14.75
N GLU A 113 6.71 12.16 15.87
CA GLU A 113 7.92 12.25 16.67
C GLU A 113 9.00 11.26 16.17
N PRO A 114 10.30 11.61 16.28
CA PRO A 114 11.37 10.66 16.05
C PRO A 114 11.35 9.60 17.15
N LEU A 115 11.79 8.38 16.80
CA LEU A 115 11.95 7.31 17.77
C LEU A 115 13.17 7.59 18.65
N GLU A 116 13.11 7.25 19.94
CA GLU A 116 14.26 7.37 20.83
C GLU A 116 15.42 6.44 20.42
N GLU A 117 16.65 6.88 20.69
CA GLU A 117 17.85 6.09 20.45
C GLU A 117 17.80 4.81 21.30
N GLY A 118 17.95 3.64 20.65
CA GLY A 118 17.90 2.33 21.32
C GLY A 118 16.52 1.67 21.36
N ALA A 119 15.51 2.23 20.69
CA ALA A 119 14.20 1.59 20.59
C ALA A 119 14.27 0.22 19.88
N SER A 120 13.48 -0.73 20.39
CA SER A 120 13.35 -2.08 19.83
C SER A 120 12.89 -2.05 18.36
N ALA A 121 13.30 -3.07 17.59
CA ALA A 121 12.86 -3.28 16.22
C ALA A 121 11.33 -3.29 16.08
N GLU A 122 10.61 -3.85 17.07
CA GLU A 122 9.14 -3.87 17.08
C GLU A 122 8.53 -2.47 17.26
N MET A 123 9.17 -1.59 18.05
CA MET A 123 8.75 -0.20 18.20
C MET A 123 9.03 0.61 16.92
N ALA A 124 10.16 0.34 16.26
CA ALA A 124 10.48 0.96 14.97
C ALA A 124 9.47 0.55 13.89
N GLU A 125 9.06 -0.71 13.87
CA GLU A 125 7.99 -1.18 12.99
C GLU A 125 6.64 -0.56 13.34
N ARG A 126 6.28 -0.49 14.62
CA ARG A 126 5.02 0.15 15.04
C ARG A 126 4.95 1.61 14.62
N ARG A 127 6.06 2.34 14.75
CA ARG A 127 6.17 3.70 14.23
C ARG A 127 6.06 3.74 12.71
N ALA A 128 6.70 2.83 11.99
CA ALA A 128 6.61 2.77 10.53
C ALA A 128 5.16 2.51 10.06
N CYS A 129 4.44 1.58 10.70
CA CYS A 129 3.02 1.35 10.44
C CYS A 129 2.19 2.60 10.75
N ALA A 130 2.44 3.29 11.87
CA ALA A 130 1.75 4.54 12.19
C ALA A 130 1.98 5.61 11.11
N VAL A 131 3.22 5.79 10.65
CA VAL A 131 3.54 6.78 9.61
C VAL A 131 2.89 6.44 8.27
N VAL A 132 2.96 5.19 7.83
CA VAL A 132 2.29 4.76 6.59
C VAL A 132 0.79 4.98 6.69
N ARG A 133 0.19 4.67 7.84
CA ARG A 133 -1.23 4.85 8.11
C ARG A 133 -1.64 6.33 7.99
N GLU A 134 -0.87 7.26 8.57
CA GLU A 134 -1.08 8.70 8.40
C GLU A 134 -0.97 9.12 6.92
N VAL A 135 0.06 8.65 6.21
CA VAL A 135 0.26 9.01 4.79
C VAL A 135 -0.90 8.53 3.93
N LEU A 136 -1.35 7.29 4.11
CA LEU A 136 -2.50 6.75 3.39
C LEU A 136 -3.80 7.47 3.79
N ALA A 137 -3.97 7.84 5.06
CA ALA A 137 -5.16 8.57 5.48
C ALA A 137 -5.23 9.99 4.90
N MET A 138 -4.10 10.60 4.56
CA MET A 138 -4.08 11.90 3.88
C MET A 138 -4.45 11.81 2.39
N THR A 139 -4.35 10.63 1.76
CA THR A 139 -4.66 10.52 0.34
C THR A 139 -6.18 10.52 0.09
N VAL A 140 -6.58 10.95 -1.11
CA VAL A 140 -8.00 11.12 -1.47
C VAL A 140 -8.71 9.77 -1.46
N GLU A 141 -8.10 8.76 -2.07
CA GLU A 141 -8.65 7.40 -2.19
C GLU A 141 -8.20 6.44 -1.09
N LYS A 142 -7.48 6.94 -0.08
CA LYS A 142 -6.90 6.14 1.02
C LYS A 142 -6.02 4.99 0.53
N ARG A 143 -5.39 5.20 -0.64
CA ARG A 143 -4.47 4.28 -1.31
C ARG A 143 -3.33 5.06 -1.97
N THR A 144 -2.19 4.41 -2.16
CA THR A 144 -1.04 4.92 -2.93
C THR A 144 -0.26 3.76 -3.54
N LEU A 145 0.60 4.05 -4.53
CA LEU A 145 1.61 3.08 -4.96
C LEU A 145 2.65 2.83 -3.86
N VAL A 146 3.09 1.58 -3.72
CA VAL A 146 4.18 1.23 -2.80
C VAL A 146 5.47 1.97 -3.20
N ASP A 147 5.69 2.16 -4.49
CA ASP A 147 6.84 2.89 -5.04
C ASP A 147 6.87 4.37 -4.60
N HIS A 148 5.70 4.99 -4.46
CA HIS A 148 5.61 6.35 -3.92
C HIS A 148 6.10 6.37 -2.47
N LEU A 149 5.71 5.39 -1.65
CA LEU A 149 6.13 5.30 -0.26
C LEU A 149 7.64 4.95 -0.12
N THR A 150 8.18 4.09 -0.98
CA THR A 150 9.61 3.76 -0.97
C THR A 150 10.48 4.96 -1.36
N HIS A 151 9.98 5.88 -2.20
CA HIS A 151 10.69 7.11 -2.53
C HIS A 151 10.91 8.03 -1.32
N PHE A 152 9.99 8.02 -0.36
CA PHE A 152 10.07 8.75 0.91
C PHE A 152 10.66 7.93 2.06
N ARG A 153 11.26 6.76 1.78
CA ARG A 153 11.76 5.85 2.82
C ARG A 153 12.71 6.53 3.81
N ARG A 154 13.70 7.27 3.31
CA ARG A 154 14.67 8.01 4.16
C ARG A 154 14.03 9.19 4.89
N ASP A 155 13.02 9.79 4.29
CA ASP A 155 12.34 10.98 4.80
C ASP A 155 11.42 10.63 5.98
N PHE A 156 10.74 9.49 5.90
CA PHE A 156 9.82 8.98 6.93
C PHE A 156 10.45 8.00 7.92
N GLY A 157 11.66 7.50 7.64
CA GLY A 157 12.32 6.48 8.45
C GLY A 157 11.70 5.09 8.28
N LEU A 158 11.29 4.76 7.06
CA LEU A 158 10.66 3.48 6.73
C LEU A 158 11.72 2.38 6.49
N PRO A 159 11.39 1.10 6.75
CA PRO A 159 12.31 0.00 6.52
C PRO A 159 12.59 -0.23 5.03
N ASN A 160 13.72 -0.88 4.71
CA ASN A 160 14.11 -1.25 3.34
C ASN A 160 13.02 -2.11 2.68
N ARG A 161 12.49 -3.09 3.41
CA ARG A 161 11.48 -4.03 2.94
C ARG A 161 10.07 -3.52 3.25
N LEU A 162 9.72 -2.34 2.73
CA LEU A 162 8.41 -1.73 2.99
C LEU A 162 7.25 -2.65 2.55
N ARG A 163 7.35 -3.29 1.38
CA ARG A 163 6.34 -4.25 0.92
C ARG A 163 6.11 -5.38 1.92
N ALA A 164 7.19 -5.92 2.49
CA ALA A 164 7.10 -7.00 3.47
C ALA A 164 6.42 -6.53 4.76
N LEU A 165 6.70 -5.30 5.21
CA LEU A 165 6.01 -4.69 6.35
C LEU A 165 4.50 -4.55 6.07
N LEU A 166 4.11 -4.06 4.89
CA LEU A 166 2.70 -3.89 4.54
C LEU A 166 1.95 -5.23 4.51
N VAL A 167 2.54 -6.25 3.91
CA VAL A 167 1.95 -7.60 3.83
C VAL A 167 1.92 -8.28 5.20
N ARG A 168 2.88 -7.99 6.09
CA ARG A 168 2.91 -8.52 7.45
C ARG A 168 1.77 -7.98 8.33
N HIS A 169 1.21 -6.82 7.99
CA HIS A 169 0.15 -6.14 8.74
C HIS A 169 -1.17 -6.06 7.97
N PRO A 170 -1.82 -7.21 7.66
CA PRO A 170 -3.04 -7.24 6.87
C PRO A 170 -4.27 -6.66 7.60
N GLU A 171 -4.18 -6.46 8.92
CA GLU A 171 -5.19 -5.77 9.72
C GLU A 171 -5.19 -4.25 9.53
N LEU A 172 -4.06 -3.69 9.07
CA LEU A 172 -3.90 -2.25 8.80
C LEU A 172 -3.90 -1.94 7.31
N PHE A 173 -3.23 -2.77 6.52
CA PHE A 173 -2.97 -2.51 5.11
C PHE A 173 -3.42 -3.67 4.24
N TYR A 174 -3.98 -3.33 3.08
CA TYR A 174 -4.20 -4.29 2.00
C TYR A 174 -3.26 -3.94 0.86
N VAL A 175 -2.56 -4.94 0.32
CA VAL A 175 -1.65 -4.75 -0.82
C VAL A 175 -2.26 -5.45 -2.04
N SER A 176 -2.59 -4.66 -3.06
CA SER A 176 -3.02 -5.18 -4.36
C SER A 176 -1.87 -5.15 -5.34
N ILE A 177 -1.82 -6.15 -6.21
CA ILE A 177 -0.84 -6.27 -7.30
C ILE A 177 -1.60 -6.01 -8.60
N LYS A 178 -1.17 -5.00 -9.35
CA LYS A 178 -1.72 -4.70 -10.68
C LYS A 178 -0.57 -4.67 -11.68
N GLY A 179 -0.42 -5.77 -12.43
CA GLY A 179 0.77 -6.01 -13.25
C GLY A 179 2.02 -6.02 -12.38
N VAL A 180 3.02 -5.21 -12.73
CA VAL A 180 4.28 -5.09 -11.98
C VAL A 180 4.16 -4.18 -10.75
N ARG A 181 3.12 -3.33 -10.68
CA ARG A 181 3.01 -2.30 -9.65
C ARG A 181 2.19 -2.77 -8.45
N HIS A 182 2.70 -2.49 -7.25
CA HIS A 182 2.02 -2.76 -6.00
C HIS A 182 1.32 -1.50 -5.49
N SER A 183 0.05 -1.62 -5.08
CA SER A 183 -0.74 -0.55 -4.47
C SER A 183 -1.08 -0.92 -3.03
N ALA A 184 -0.88 0.02 -2.10
CA ALA A 184 -1.22 -0.13 -0.69
C ALA A 184 -2.52 0.63 -0.39
N PHE A 185 -3.40 0.01 0.37
CA PHE A 185 -4.71 0.52 0.77
C PHE A 185 -4.81 0.52 2.29
N LEU A 186 -5.43 1.56 2.85
CA LEU A 186 -5.71 1.65 4.28
C LEU A 186 -6.98 0.87 4.61
N VAL A 187 -6.86 -0.26 5.32
CA VAL A 187 -7.98 -1.20 5.55
C VAL A 187 -9.13 -0.52 6.28
N GLU A 188 -8.85 0.21 7.37
CA GLU A 188 -9.87 0.88 8.17
C GLU A 188 -10.68 1.95 7.41
N ALA A 189 -10.21 2.40 6.25
CA ALA A 189 -10.91 3.41 5.47
C ALA A 189 -12.03 2.85 4.58
N PHE A 190 -12.12 1.52 4.44
CA PHE A 190 -13.12 0.87 3.59
C PHE A 190 -14.06 -0.02 4.40
N ASP A 191 -15.30 -0.14 3.93
CA ASP A 191 -16.30 -1.08 4.46
C ASP A 191 -15.98 -2.55 4.09
N ASP A 192 -16.80 -3.49 4.60
CA ASP A 192 -16.66 -4.92 4.29
C ASP A 192 -16.94 -5.21 2.80
N GLU A 193 -17.65 -4.31 2.12
CA GLU A 193 -17.99 -4.36 0.70
C GLU A 193 -16.93 -3.70 -0.22
N GLY A 194 -15.89 -3.09 0.34
CA GLY A 194 -14.78 -2.46 -0.38
C GLY A 194 -15.04 -1.02 -0.83
N ARG A 195 -16.08 -0.35 -0.35
CA ARG A 195 -16.35 1.08 -0.59
C ARG A 195 -15.70 1.94 0.47
N LEU A 196 -15.36 3.16 0.09
CA LEU A 196 -14.70 4.12 0.97
C LEU A 196 -15.69 4.68 2.00
N LEU A 197 -15.33 4.69 3.28
CA LEU A 197 -16.20 5.16 4.36
C LEU A 197 -16.47 6.67 4.30
N VAL A 198 -15.47 7.45 3.88
CA VAL A 198 -15.55 8.90 3.74
C VAL A 198 -15.10 9.26 2.34
N GLU A 199 -16.08 9.54 1.47
CA GLU A 199 -15.83 9.96 0.09
C GLU A 199 -15.50 11.46 0.02
N ASP A 200 -14.47 11.80 -0.74
CA ASP A 200 -14.14 13.19 -1.06
C ASP A 200 -14.99 13.66 -2.25
N GLY A 201 -15.40 14.94 -2.26
CA GLY A 201 -16.12 15.53 -3.38
C GLY A 201 -15.34 15.47 -4.70
N MET A 202 -14.00 15.49 -4.64
CA MET A 202 -13.15 15.27 -5.80
C MET A 202 -13.29 13.86 -6.38
N LEU A 203 -13.40 12.85 -5.51
CA LEU A 203 -13.57 11.46 -5.91
C LEU A 203 -14.90 11.27 -6.63
N VAL A 204 -15.98 11.80 -6.05
CA VAL A 204 -17.33 11.78 -6.65
C VAL A 204 -17.34 12.43 -8.03
N GLY A 205 -16.70 13.60 -8.16
CA GLY A 205 -16.61 14.30 -9.45
C GLY A 205 -15.87 13.49 -10.51
N ARG A 206 -14.77 12.83 -10.12
CA ARG A 206 -14.00 11.95 -11.02
C ARG A 206 -14.80 10.73 -11.43
N ASP A 207 -15.46 10.07 -10.49
CA ASP A 207 -16.22 8.85 -10.76
C ASP A 207 -17.40 9.14 -11.70
N ARG A 208 -18.06 10.29 -11.51
CA ARG A 208 -19.10 10.76 -12.44
C ARG A 208 -18.56 11.05 -13.83
N LEU A 209 -17.37 11.65 -13.94
CA LEU A 209 -16.72 11.86 -15.23
C LEU A 209 -16.38 10.54 -15.91
N GLU A 210 -15.85 9.56 -15.17
CA GLU A 210 -15.52 8.23 -15.69
C GLU A 210 -16.78 7.50 -16.19
N GLU A 211 -17.89 7.61 -15.47
CA GLU A 211 -19.19 7.10 -15.89
C GLU A 211 -19.64 7.71 -17.23
N LEU A 212 -19.63 9.03 -17.35
CA LEU A 212 -19.99 9.73 -18.58
C LEU A 212 -19.08 9.34 -19.76
N VAL A 213 -17.78 9.17 -19.52
CA VAL A 213 -16.83 8.70 -20.56
C VAL A 213 -17.16 7.26 -20.98
N ARG A 214 -17.53 6.37 -20.04
CA ARG A 214 -17.97 5.01 -20.37
C ARG A 214 -19.26 5.03 -21.18
N GLU A 215 -20.23 5.85 -20.81
CA GLU A 215 -21.48 6.01 -21.57
C GLU A 215 -21.21 6.53 -22.98
N GLY A 216 -20.39 7.56 -23.15
CA GLY A 216 -19.98 8.06 -24.46
C GLY A 216 -19.28 6.99 -25.32
N LYS A 217 -18.42 6.16 -24.72
CA LYS A 217 -17.81 5.00 -25.39
C LYS A 217 -18.86 3.96 -25.81
N LYS A 218 -19.86 3.68 -24.98
CA LYS A 218 -20.97 2.76 -25.32
C LYS A 218 -21.81 3.31 -26.48
N ILE A 219 -22.16 4.60 -26.47
CA ILE A 219 -22.93 5.25 -27.53
C ILE A 219 -22.18 5.18 -28.86
N ARG A 220 -20.87 5.51 -28.89
CA ARG A 220 -20.06 5.39 -30.10
C ARG A 220 -20.01 3.96 -30.65
N ARG A 221 -19.87 2.95 -29.77
CA ARG A 221 -19.92 1.54 -30.17
C ARG A 221 -21.29 1.12 -30.70
N ALA A 222 -22.38 1.59 -30.08
CA ALA A 222 -23.74 1.31 -30.51
C ALA A 222 -24.09 1.99 -31.85
N ARG A 223 -23.60 3.21 -32.08
CA ARG A 223 -23.69 3.91 -33.38
C ARG A 223 -22.93 3.16 -34.47
N LYS A 224 -21.70 2.70 -34.19
CA LYS A 224 -20.92 1.84 -35.10
C LYS A 224 -21.62 0.50 -35.40
N LYS A 225 -22.40 -0.03 -34.45
CA LYS A 225 -23.16 -1.28 -34.58
C LYS A 225 -24.57 -1.09 -35.18
N GLY A 226 -24.94 0.13 -35.60
CA GLY A 226 -26.23 0.42 -36.23
C GLY A 226 -27.46 0.28 -35.32
N VAL A 227 -27.27 0.37 -34.00
CA VAL A 227 -28.34 0.13 -33.00
C VAL A 227 -29.24 1.36 -32.77
N PHE A 228 -28.83 2.54 -33.23
CA PHE A 228 -29.62 3.78 -33.15
C PHE A 228 -30.09 4.23 -34.54
N PRO A 229 -31.30 4.80 -34.68
CA PRO A 229 -31.76 5.36 -35.94
C PRO A 229 -30.81 6.50 -36.34
N VAL A 230 -30.30 6.44 -37.55
CA VAL A 230 -29.62 7.57 -38.18
C VAL A 230 -30.70 8.60 -38.49
N ASP A 231 -30.98 9.51 -37.56
CA ASP A 231 -31.54 10.80 -37.95
C ASP A 231 -30.45 11.51 -38.73
N GLY A 232 -30.69 11.63 -40.03
CA GLY A 232 -29.75 12.20 -40.97
C GLY A 232 -29.50 13.66 -40.64
N ASP A 233 -28.36 13.93 -40.01
CA ASP A 233 -27.57 15.10 -40.34
C ASP A 233 -26.13 14.62 -40.56
N SER A 234 -25.75 14.75 -41.83
CA SER A 234 -24.48 14.37 -42.41
C SER A 234 -23.53 15.53 -42.24
N ASP A 235 -22.88 15.63 -41.09
CA ASP A 235 -21.61 16.36 -41.00
C ASP A 235 -20.48 15.34 -41.26
N GLU A 236 -20.18 15.21 -42.56
CA GLU A 236 -18.92 14.68 -43.06
C GLU A 236 -17.82 15.67 -42.69
N ASP A 237 -17.07 15.38 -41.63
CA ASP A 237 -15.69 15.84 -41.46
C ASP A 237 -15.05 15.01 -40.34
N ASP A 238 -14.36 13.95 -40.76
CA ASP A 238 -13.07 13.52 -40.20
C ASP A 238 -12.55 12.38 -41.08
N GLU A 239 -11.82 12.76 -42.14
CA GLU A 239 -11.01 11.84 -42.93
C GLU A 239 -9.84 11.29 -42.10
N GLU A 240 -9.76 9.95 -42.05
CA GLU A 240 -8.55 9.08 -42.05
C GLU A 240 -7.48 9.28 -40.94
N TYR A 241 -6.99 8.27 -40.22
CA TYR A 241 -6.47 6.99 -40.69
C TYR A 241 -6.65 5.87 -39.66
N ASP A 242 -7.23 4.76 -40.10
CA ASP A 242 -6.62 3.44 -39.95
C ASP A 242 -7.42 2.43 -40.79
N ASN A 243 -6.94 2.24 -42.02
CA ASN A 243 -7.26 1.10 -42.86
C ASN A 243 -6.62 -0.16 -42.24
N VAL A 244 -7.43 -1.01 -41.62
CA VAL A 244 -7.21 -2.45 -41.69
C VAL A 244 -8.53 -3.12 -41.95
N ALA A 245 -8.67 -3.54 -43.21
CA ALA A 245 -9.78 -4.30 -43.73
C ALA A 245 -9.98 -5.57 -42.91
N GLU A 246 -11.25 -5.78 -42.55
CA GLU A 246 -11.78 -6.96 -41.90
C GLU A 246 -11.65 -8.18 -42.83
N GLY A 247 -10.64 -9.01 -42.55
CA GLY A 247 -10.62 -10.41 -42.97
C GLY A 247 -11.16 -11.25 -41.82
N SER A 248 -12.40 -11.71 -41.93
CA SER A 248 -13.05 -12.58 -40.96
C SER A 248 -12.29 -13.90 -40.77
N SER A 249 -11.69 -14.10 -39.60
CA SER A 249 -11.52 -15.42 -38.99
C SER A 249 -11.39 -15.31 -37.48
N GLU A 250 -12.27 -16.01 -36.77
CA GLU A 250 -12.23 -16.27 -35.33
C GLU A 250 -10.89 -16.89 -34.90
N LEU A 251 -9.98 -16.13 -34.27
CA LEU A 251 -8.85 -16.60 -33.44
C LEU A 251 -8.50 -15.44 -32.49
N ASP A 252 -8.82 -15.53 -31.20
CA ASP A 252 -7.97 -16.02 -30.11
C ASP A 252 -6.64 -15.29 -29.92
N GLY A 253 -6.42 -14.81 -28.69
CA GLY A 253 -5.14 -14.41 -28.09
C GLY A 253 -4.30 -13.30 -28.73
N ASP A 254 -3.71 -12.47 -27.87
CA ASP A 254 -2.46 -11.74 -28.10
C ASP A 254 -2.55 -10.31 -28.70
N PHE A 255 -2.44 -9.33 -27.80
CA PHE A 255 -1.89 -8.01 -28.12
C PHE A 255 -1.22 -7.46 -26.86
N GLY A 256 -0.19 -8.17 -26.42
CA GLY A 256 0.78 -7.72 -25.44
C GLY A 256 2.13 -7.54 -26.11
N ASP A 257 2.24 -6.69 -27.13
CA ASP A 257 3.55 -6.46 -27.78
C ASP A 257 3.64 -5.06 -28.43
N LEU A 258 3.67 -4.01 -27.60
CA LEU A 258 3.95 -2.66 -28.11
C LEU A 258 4.74 -1.76 -27.15
N PHE A 259 5.55 -2.34 -26.24
CA PHE A 259 6.52 -1.57 -25.46
C PHE A 259 7.73 -2.43 -25.08
N GLU A 260 8.41 -3.00 -26.08
CA GLU A 260 9.80 -3.45 -25.93
C GLU A 260 10.65 -2.98 -27.12
N GLU A 261 11.16 -1.75 -27.04
CA GLU A 261 12.46 -1.42 -27.62
C GLU A 261 13.02 -0.17 -26.91
N ASP A 262 13.70 -0.36 -25.77
CA ASP A 262 15.11 0.04 -25.60
C ASP A 262 15.64 -0.32 -24.19
N SER A 263 16.77 -1.05 -24.18
CA SER A 263 17.82 -1.13 -23.14
C SER A 263 17.70 -2.12 -21.95
N VAL A 264 18.22 -3.34 -22.19
CA VAL A 264 19.40 -3.96 -21.54
C VAL A 264 19.53 -3.87 -20.00
N ALA A 265 19.29 -5.01 -19.31
CA ALA A 265 20.28 -5.71 -18.47
C ALA A 265 19.61 -6.71 -17.49
N GLY A 266 20.08 -7.96 -17.50
CA GLY A 266 20.07 -8.83 -16.32
C GLY A 266 19.08 -10.00 -16.37
N GLU A 267 19.56 -11.08 -16.99
CA GLU A 267 19.12 -12.47 -16.83
C GLU A 267 18.84 -12.82 -15.35
N ASP A 268 17.80 -13.64 -15.11
CA ASP A 268 17.92 -14.98 -14.48
C ASP A 268 16.60 -15.38 -13.78
N TRP A 269 16.32 -16.69 -13.83
CA TRP A 269 15.21 -17.42 -13.18
C TRP A 269 13.86 -17.48 -13.90
N ASN A 270 13.86 -18.19 -15.02
CA ASN A 270 12.70 -18.97 -15.46
C ASN A 270 13.05 -20.45 -15.36
N GLU A 271 12.68 -21.13 -14.27
CA GLU A 271 12.40 -22.58 -14.34
C GLU A 271 11.67 -23.06 -13.08
N VAL A 272 10.81 -24.06 -13.27
CA VAL A 272 9.99 -24.85 -12.32
C VAL A 272 8.67 -24.18 -11.87
N GLY A 273 7.48 -24.65 -12.22
CA GLY A 273 7.04 -25.82 -12.98
C GLY A 273 5.51 -25.87 -12.86
N ASP A 274 4.83 -25.78 -13.99
CA ASP A 274 3.41 -26.11 -14.12
C ASP A 274 3.23 -27.63 -14.05
N GLY A 275 2.20 -28.10 -13.34
CA GLY A 275 1.95 -29.54 -13.20
C GLY A 275 0.86 -29.90 -12.19
N GLY A 276 -0.39 -29.96 -12.67
CA GLY A 276 -1.35 -31.04 -12.43
C GLY A 276 -1.71 -31.44 -10.99
N GLY A 277 -2.98 -31.26 -10.63
CA GLY A 277 -3.55 -31.79 -9.38
C GLY A 277 -3.67 -33.32 -9.33
N ILE A 278 -3.70 -33.86 -8.11
CA ILE A 278 -4.35 -35.09 -7.67
C ILE A 278 -4.51 -35.03 -6.13
N GLU A 279 -5.55 -35.68 -5.65
CA GLU A 279 -6.06 -35.73 -4.27
C GLU A 279 -5.15 -36.47 -3.27
N GLY A 280 -5.16 -35.98 -2.02
CA GLY A 280 -5.00 -36.67 -0.73
C GLY A 280 -4.04 -37.85 -0.55
N ASP A 281 -3.03 -37.70 0.32
CA ASP A 281 -2.92 -38.35 1.64
C ASP A 281 -1.70 -37.75 2.37
N GLY A 282 -1.67 -37.82 3.70
CA GLY A 282 -0.64 -37.18 4.53
C GLY A 282 0.70 -37.90 4.52
N ASP A 283 1.79 -37.12 4.49
CA ASP A 283 3.03 -37.42 5.18
C ASP A 283 3.80 -36.11 5.42
N ASP A 284 4.33 -35.95 6.63
CA ASP A 284 5.18 -34.83 7.05
C ASP A 284 6.53 -34.96 6.32
N GLU A 285 6.76 -34.15 5.28
CA GLU A 285 8.09 -33.98 4.68
C GLU A 285 8.78 -32.75 5.28
N ASP A 286 9.89 -33.02 5.97
CA ASP A 286 10.82 -32.07 6.56
C ASP A 286 11.33 -31.07 5.51
N ASP A 287 11.06 -29.78 5.73
CA ASP A 287 11.54 -28.67 4.90
C ASP A 287 12.96 -28.26 5.36
N PRO A 288 14.03 -28.63 4.62
CA PRO A 288 15.41 -28.39 5.04
C PRO A 288 15.78 -26.90 5.08
N GLU A 289 14.99 -26.00 4.48
CA GLU A 289 15.20 -24.55 4.59
C GLU A 289 14.71 -23.99 5.94
N ALA A 290 13.66 -24.58 6.53
CA ALA A 290 13.15 -24.18 7.83
C ALA A 290 14.14 -24.55 8.94
N ASP A 291 14.70 -25.75 8.89
CA ASP A 291 15.75 -26.20 9.83
C ASP A 291 17.03 -25.37 9.71
N ALA A 292 17.44 -25.01 8.49
CA ALA A 292 18.61 -24.14 8.28
C ALA A 292 18.41 -22.72 8.86
N MET A 293 17.17 -22.20 8.82
CA MET A 293 16.81 -20.93 9.45
C MET A 293 16.75 -21.02 10.97
N GLU A 294 16.21 -22.12 11.53
CA GLU A 294 16.19 -22.34 12.97
C GLU A 294 17.61 -22.53 13.54
N GLU A 295 18.46 -23.32 12.87
CA GLU A 295 19.87 -23.48 13.24
C GLU A 295 20.64 -22.15 13.20
N PHE A 296 20.37 -21.29 12.22
CA PHE A 296 20.98 -19.96 12.14
C PHE A 296 20.61 -19.07 13.34
N TRP A 297 19.35 -19.09 13.77
CA TRP A 297 18.91 -18.31 14.93
C TRP A 297 19.37 -18.92 16.26
N VAL A 298 19.44 -20.24 16.37
CA VAL A 298 19.97 -20.94 17.56
C VAL A 298 21.46 -20.66 17.73
N LYS A 299 22.24 -20.72 16.66
CA LYS A 299 23.69 -20.46 16.69
C LYS A 299 23.99 -18.99 17.03
N LYS A 300 23.21 -18.07 16.48
CA LYS A 300 23.32 -16.65 16.79
C LYS A 300 22.90 -16.32 18.23
N ALA A 301 21.87 -16.97 18.74
CA ALA A 301 21.44 -16.82 20.14
C ALA A 301 22.48 -17.39 21.13
N ALA A 302 23.21 -18.45 20.76
CA ALA A 302 24.32 -18.99 21.54
C ALA A 302 25.55 -18.07 21.52
N GLU A 303 25.89 -17.48 20.36
CA GLU A 303 26.97 -16.48 20.23
C GLU A 303 26.69 -15.19 21.03
N GLU A 304 25.41 -14.80 21.13
CA GLU A 304 24.97 -13.65 21.93
C GLU A 304 24.72 -14.00 23.41
N GLY A 305 24.95 -15.26 23.83
CA GLY A 305 24.87 -15.70 25.22
C GLY A 305 23.44 -15.79 25.78
N LEU A 306 22.42 -15.87 24.92
CA LEU A 306 21.01 -15.94 25.31
C LEU A 306 20.53 -17.37 25.61
N VAL A 307 21.34 -18.40 25.34
CA VAL A 307 21.03 -19.81 25.60
C VAL A 307 22.25 -20.53 26.15
N ASP A 308 22.06 -21.26 27.25
CA ASP A 308 23.10 -22.06 27.92
C ASP A 308 23.25 -23.41 27.19
N SER A 309 24.45 -23.68 26.66
CA SER A 309 24.77 -24.93 25.98
C SER A 309 25.15 -26.00 27.01
N GLY A 310 24.17 -26.51 27.74
CA GLY A 310 24.33 -27.61 28.70
C GLY A 310 24.00 -28.96 28.08
N THR A 311 24.99 -29.63 27.49
CA THR A 311 24.99 -31.09 27.35
C THR A 311 25.70 -31.69 28.56
N GLU A 312 24.96 -32.23 29.52
CA GLU A 312 25.49 -33.27 30.41
C GLU A 312 24.66 -34.54 30.20
N HIS A 313 25.35 -35.56 29.70
CA HIS A 313 24.94 -36.96 29.75
C HIS A 313 24.54 -37.33 31.17
N ASP A 314 23.42 -38.07 31.32
CA ASP A 314 23.39 -39.08 32.36
C ASP A 314 22.66 -40.35 31.90
N VAL A 315 23.40 -41.43 32.05
CA VAL A 315 23.07 -42.83 31.86
C VAL A 315 22.27 -43.31 33.06
N TRP A 316 21.13 -43.97 32.82
CA TRP A 316 20.67 -45.15 33.58
C TRP A 316 19.84 -46.05 32.68
#